data_AF-A0A2H1V2I5-F1
#
_entry.id   AF-A0A2H1V2I5-F1
#
_cell.length_a   1.000
_cell.length_b   1.000
_cell.length_c   1.000
_cell.angle_alpha   90.00
_cell.angle_beta   90.00
_cell.angle_gamma   90.00
#
_symmetry.space_group_name_H-M   'P 1'
#
loop_
_entity.id
_entity.type
_entity.pdbx_description
1 polymer ?
#
loop_
_entity_poly.entity_id
_entity_poly.type
_entity_poly.pdbx_seq_one_letter_code
_entity_poly.pdbx_strand_id
1 'polypeptide(L)'
;MDKTKKYLKNEFQPQMFNMSHEDLSDFYLSAFQKNVSIWPLFLFRLVLFSGSLATVIASMVIMSKDMQIKHWFIFMTHWGLLFNTLATGLAFAVSGVKLYTGLDSSINTLVKVYWVSFNSTITIAFFITAFYWTLLSGEATADYAFDPVLDVFVHGINSVVMFCLLVTSRQPTRILHFYIPLALGIVYMVFSLLYYFLGGLSPFGTVWIYPMLDWSEPGSTIVLVVISALLMIVLHFVVVS
;
A
#
# COMPACT_ATOMS: atom_id res chain seq x y z
N MET A 1 -6.27 -14.89 -34.43
CA MET A 1 -6.75 -14.76 -33.04
C MET A 1 -6.41 -13.35 -32.57
N ASP A 2 -7.39 -12.58 -32.12
CA ASP A 2 -7.20 -11.20 -31.66
C ASP A 2 -6.11 -11.12 -30.55
N LYS A 3 -5.25 -10.10 -30.61
CA LYS A 3 -4.14 -9.90 -29.66
C LYS A 3 -4.68 -9.83 -28.22
N THR A 4 -5.81 -9.15 -28.04
CA THR A 4 -6.53 -9.06 -26.76
C THR A 4 -6.97 -10.43 -26.25
N LYS A 5 -7.56 -11.25 -27.13
CA LYS A 5 -7.99 -12.62 -26.78
C LYS A 5 -6.82 -13.52 -26.40
N LYS A 6 -5.65 -13.34 -27.03
CA LYS A 6 -4.42 -14.07 -26.67
C LYS A 6 -3.87 -13.62 -25.32
N TYR A 7 -3.84 -12.32 -25.06
CA TYR A 7 -3.42 -11.76 -23.76
C TYR A 7 -4.31 -12.30 -22.63
N LEU A 8 -5.63 -12.15 -22.75
CA LEU A 8 -6.57 -12.63 -21.72
C LEU A 8 -6.43 -14.14 -21.48
N LYS A 9 -6.30 -14.94 -22.54
CA LYS A 9 -6.09 -16.40 -22.38
C LYS A 9 -4.81 -16.75 -21.62
N ASN A 10 -3.76 -15.94 -21.75
CA ASN A 10 -2.50 -16.15 -21.05
C ASN A 10 -2.56 -15.63 -19.61
N GLU A 11 -3.21 -14.48 -19.40
CA GLU A 11 -3.34 -13.86 -18.08
C GLU A 11 -4.20 -14.73 -17.13
N PHE A 12 -5.33 -15.26 -17.61
CA PHE A 12 -6.28 -16.02 -16.78
C PHE A 12 -5.90 -17.50 -16.55
N GLN A 13 -4.61 -17.82 -16.48
CA GLN A 13 -4.13 -19.17 -16.18
C GLN A 13 -3.90 -19.33 -14.66
N PRO A 14 -4.21 -20.49 -14.05
CA PRO A 14 -4.02 -20.69 -12.61
C PRO A 14 -2.60 -20.39 -12.11
N GLN A 15 -1.58 -20.67 -12.93
CA GLN A 15 -0.18 -20.35 -12.61
C GLN A 15 0.12 -18.85 -12.48
N MET A 16 -0.72 -17.98 -13.05
CA MET A 16 -0.52 -16.54 -13.01
C MET A 16 -0.85 -15.92 -11.65
N PHE A 17 -1.52 -16.68 -10.76
CA PHE A 17 -1.66 -16.36 -9.32
C PHE A 17 -0.35 -16.56 -8.53
N ASN A 18 0.64 -17.27 -9.08
CA ASN A 18 1.90 -17.51 -8.40
C ASN A 18 2.86 -16.33 -8.55
N MET A 19 3.64 -16.11 -7.48
CA MET A 19 4.76 -15.16 -7.46
C MET A 19 6.02 -15.77 -8.09
N SER A 20 5.91 -16.24 -9.34
CA SER A 20 7.04 -16.72 -10.14
C SER A 20 7.28 -15.82 -11.35
N HIS A 21 8.54 -15.43 -11.53
CA HIS A 21 9.03 -14.66 -12.67
C HIS A 21 10.42 -15.17 -13.03
N GLU A 22 10.68 -15.35 -14.32
CA GLU A 22 11.92 -15.98 -14.80
C GLU A 22 13.10 -15.01 -14.74
N ASP A 23 12.90 -13.76 -15.15
CA ASP A 23 13.97 -12.75 -15.21
C ASP A 23 14.00 -11.90 -13.94
N LEU A 24 14.82 -12.30 -12.97
CA LEU A 24 14.97 -11.57 -11.71
C LEU A 24 15.56 -10.16 -11.88
N SER A 25 16.14 -9.84 -13.05
CA SER A 25 16.66 -8.50 -13.32
C SER A 25 15.58 -7.42 -13.34
N ASP A 26 14.34 -7.78 -13.65
CA ASP A 26 13.22 -6.85 -13.62
C ASP A 26 12.90 -6.33 -12.21
N PHE A 27 13.40 -6.99 -11.16
CA PHE A 27 13.19 -6.57 -9.78
C PHE A 27 14.27 -5.62 -9.25
N TYR A 28 15.43 -5.52 -9.91
CA TYR A 28 16.53 -4.64 -9.48
C TYR A 28 17.04 -3.69 -10.57
N LEU A 29 16.47 -3.75 -11.77
CA LEU A 29 16.65 -2.76 -12.84
C LEU A 29 15.33 -1.99 -13.08
N SER A 30 15.44 -0.78 -13.63
CA SER A 30 14.35 0.18 -13.78
C SER A 30 13.78 0.21 -15.20
N ALA A 31 12.50 0.50 -15.37
CA ALA A 31 11.87 0.63 -16.69
C ALA A 31 12.56 1.69 -17.58
N PHE A 32 13.18 2.70 -16.97
CA PHE A 32 13.85 3.78 -17.69
C PHE A 32 15.35 3.54 -17.94
N GLN A 33 15.93 2.45 -17.42
CA GLN A 33 17.37 2.21 -17.58
C GLN A 33 17.69 1.37 -18.81
N LYS A 34 18.71 1.79 -19.55
CA LYS A 34 19.24 1.08 -20.73
C LYS A 34 20.49 0.25 -20.44
N ASN A 35 21.18 0.54 -19.34
CA ASN A 35 22.35 -0.20 -18.89
C ASN A 35 21.96 -1.22 -17.81
N VAL A 36 22.93 -2.04 -17.40
CA VAL A 36 22.76 -3.06 -16.35
C VAL A 36 23.22 -2.57 -14.97
N SER A 37 23.41 -1.26 -14.80
CA SER A 37 23.88 -0.69 -13.54
C SER A 37 22.74 -0.63 -12.52
N ILE A 38 22.95 -1.26 -11.37
CA ILE A 38 21.97 -1.33 -10.28
C ILE A 38 21.92 -0.02 -9.48
N TRP A 39 23.04 0.73 -9.45
CA TRP A 39 23.22 1.92 -8.61
C TRP A 39 22.10 2.98 -8.73
N PRO A 40 21.64 3.38 -9.94
CA PRO A 40 20.62 4.41 -10.05
C PRO A 40 19.31 4.03 -9.36
N LEU A 41 18.83 2.81 -9.58
CA LEU A 41 17.59 2.34 -8.96
C LEU A 41 17.77 2.07 -7.47
N PHE A 42 18.93 1.56 -7.05
CA PHE A 42 19.27 1.38 -5.64
C PHE A 42 19.19 2.70 -4.85
N LEU A 43 19.85 3.76 -5.34
CA LEU A 43 19.84 5.07 -4.69
C LEU A 43 18.44 5.69 -4.68
N PHE A 44 17.68 5.54 -5.77
CA PHE A 44 16.31 6.02 -5.82
C PHE A 44 15.41 5.31 -4.80
N ARG A 45 15.52 3.98 -4.69
CA ARG A 45 14.78 3.19 -3.69
C ARG A 45 15.19 3.52 -2.26
N LEU A 46 16.46 3.86 -2.01
CA LEU A 46 16.92 4.37 -0.72
C LEU A 46 16.20 5.66 -0.34
N VAL A 47 16.03 6.59 -1.28
CA VAL A 47 15.27 7.84 -1.05
C VAL A 47 13.81 7.53 -0.73
N LEU A 48 13.15 6.66 -1.49
CA LEU A 48 11.75 6.28 -1.25
C LEU A 48 11.55 5.60 0.12
N PHE A 49 12.47 4.70 0.49
CA PHE A 49 12.44 4.03 1.79
C PHE A 49 12.66 5.02 2.94
N SER A 50 13.67 5.88 2.82
CA SER A 50 13.98 6.89 3.83
C SER A 50 12.82 7.87 4.00
N GLY A 51 12.19 8.30 2.90
CA GLY A 51 11.00 9.15 2.93
C GLY A 51 9.82 8.47 3.63
N SER A 52 9.52 7.20 3.28
CA SER A 52 8.43 6.44 3.91
C SER A 52 8.65 6.25 5.41
N LEU A 53 9.88 5.88 5.80
CA LEU A 53 10.27 5.72 7.20
C LEU A 53 10.18 7.04 7.96
N ALA A 54 10.64 8.14 7.36
CA ALA A 54 10.53 9.47 7.95
C ALA A 54 9.06 9.88 8.15
N THR A 55 8.17 9.58 7.20
CA THR A 55 6.73 9.84 7.36
C THR A 55 6.12 9.03 8.50
N VAL A 56 6.46 7.75 8.66
CA VAL A 56 6.00 6.94 9.81
C VAL A 56 6.47 7.57 11.12
N ILE A 57 7.77 7.85 11.26
CA ILE A 57 8.35 8.42 12.48
C ILE A 57 7.72 9.79 12.77
N ALA A 58 7.63 10.67 11.77
CA ALA A 58 7.03 11.98 11.91
C ALA A 58 5.56 11.88 12.34
N SER A 59 4.78 10.96 11.75
CA SER A 59 3.37 10.77 12.13
C SER A 59 3.22 10.32 13.59
N MET A 60 4.05 9.38 14.05
CA MET A 60 4.03 8.93 15.44
C MET A 60 4.43 10.05 16.40
N VAL A 61 5.50 10.79 16.10
CA VAL A 61 6.01 11.86 16.96
C VAL A 61 5.06 13.04 17.04
N ILE A 62 4.58 13.54 15.90
CA ILE A 62 3.73 14.73 15.85
C ILE A 62 2.38 14.42 16.47
N MET A 63 1.71 13.33 16.07
CA MET A 63 0.37 13.03 16.59
C MET A 63 0.37 12.56 18.05
N SER A 64 1.51 12.08 18.59
CA SER A 64 1.60 11.73 20.02
C SER A 64 1.38 12.92 20.97
N LYS A 65 1.42 14.15 20.45
CA LYS A 65 1.11 15.37 21.20
C LYS A 65 -0.39 15.51 21.47
N ASP A 66 -1.22 14.99 20.57
CA ASP A 66 -2.66 15.22 20.57
C ASP A 66 -3.46 13.92 20.83
N MET A 67 -2.85 12.74 20.61
CA MET A 67 -3.46 11.44 20.89
C MET A 67 -2.50 10.45 21.55
N GLN A 68 -3.05 9.53 22.35
CA GLN A 68 -2.25 8.41 22.87
C GLN A 68 -1.75 7.52 21.72
N ILE A 69 -0.48 7.13 21.77
CA ILE A 69 0.19 6.33 20.73
C ILE A 69 -0.54 5.04 20.36
N LYS A 70 -1.29 4.42 21.30
CA LYS A 70 -2.09 3.23 21.03
C LYS A 70 -3.13 3.45 19.92
N HIS A 71 -3.71 4.65 19.83
CA HIS A 71 -4.69 4.97 18.81
C HIS A 71 -4.05 5.16 17.44
N TRP A 72 -2.74 5.42 17.36
CA TRP A 72 -2.05 5.45 16.07
C TRP A 72 -2.25 4.12 15.32
N PHE A 73 -2.22 3.00 16.03
CA PHE A 73 -2.33 1.67 15.42
C PHE A 73 -3.74 1.29 14.96
N ILE A 74 -4.78 2.08 15.23
CA ILE A 74 -6.15 1.72 14.84
C ILE A 74 -6.53 2.25 13.46
N PHE A 75 -5.81 3.24 12.93
CA PHE A 75 -6.15 3.89 11.68
C PHE A 75 -5.60 3.13 10.46
N MET A 76 -6.47 2.87 9.47
CA MET A 76 -6.11 2.25 8.18
C MET A 76 -4.98 3.00 7.49
N THR A 77 -4.99 4.33 7.57
CA THR A 77 -3.97 5.17 6.95
C THR A 77 -2.58 4.84 7.49
N HIS A 78 -2.46 4.63 8.80
CA HIS A 78 -1.19 4.28 9.44
C HIS A 78 -0.74 2.86 9.12
N TRP A 79 -1.66 1.91 8.99
CA TRP A 79 -1.36 0.59 8.43
C TRP A 79 -0.81 0.73 7.00
N GLY A 80 -1.40 1.60 6.18
CA GLY A 80 -0.90 1.98 4.87
C GLY A 80 0.54 2.52 4.89
N LEU A 81 0.88 3.40 5.83
CA LEU A 81 2.26 3.90 5.98
C LEU A 81 3.26 2.79 6.34
N LEU A 82 2.87 1.85 7.20
CA LEU A 82 3.69 0.68 7.53
C LEU A 82 3.88 -0.21 6.29
N PHE A 83 2.83 -0.43 5.51
CA PHE A 83 2.91 -1.19 4.27
C PHE A 83 3.77 -0.50 3.20
N ASN A 84 3.69 0.83 3.07
CA ASN A 84 4.55 1.65 2.20
C ASN A 84 6.02 1.53 2.60
N THR A 85 6.30 1.64 3.90
CA THR A 85 7.66 1.52 4.45
C THR A 85 8.23 0.12 4.25
N LEU A 86 7.41 -0.92 4.46
CA LEU A 86 7.79 -2.30 4.19
C LEU A 86 8.09 -2.52 2.71
N ALA A 87 7.19 -2.10 1.81
CA ALA A 87 7.37 -2.30 0.37
C ALA A 87 8.61 -1.57 -0.18
N THR A 88 8.83 -0.32 0.22
CA THR A 88 10.02 0.45 -0.19
C THR A 88 11.30 -0.10 0.43
N GLY A 89 11.26 -0.54 1.69
CA GLY A 89 12.39 -1.21 2.36
C GLY A 89 12.76 -2.53 1.70
N LEU A 90 11.77 -3.34 1.34
CA LEU A 90 11.97 -4.58 0.56
C LEU A 90 12.54 -4.29 -0.83
N ALA A 91 12.04 -3.26 -1.53
CA ALA A 91 12.57 -2.84 -2.82
C ALA A 91 14.05 -2.46 -2.72
N PHE A 92 14.39 -1.64 -1.71
CA PHE A 92 15.76 -1.24 -1.41
C PHE A 92 16.64 -2.46 -1.10
N ALA A 93 16.14 -3.38 -0.27
CA ALA A 93 16.85 -4.61 0.08
C ALA A 93 17.11 -5.50 -1.13
N VAL A 94 16.15 -5.66 -2.05
CA VAL A 94 16.34 -6.44 -3.30
C VAL A 94 17.50 -5.87 -4.10
N SER A 95 17.53 -4.55 -4.31
CA SER A 95 18.63 -3.89 -5.01
C SER A 95 19.96 -4.03 -4.26
N GLY A 96 19.94 -3.88 -2.94
CA GLY A 96 21.13 -4.01 -2.09
C GLY A 96 21.73 -5.41 -2.10
N VAL A 97 20.92 -6.45 -1.84
CA VAL A 97 21.40 -7.84 -1.84
C VAL A 97 21.97 -8.22 -3.20
N LYS A 98 21.33 -7.83 -4.31
CA LYS A 98 21.89 -8.08 -5.64
C LYS A 98 23.22 -7.35 -5.85
N LEU A 99 23.33 -6.09 -5.41
CA LEU A 99 24.55 -5.28 -5.54
C LEU A 99 25.73 -5.89 -4.75
N TYR A 100 25.49 -6.39 -3.53
CA TYR A 100 26.55 -6.90 -2.65
C TYR A 100 26.91 -8.37 -2.92
N THR A 101 25.92 -9.21 -3.23
CA THR A 101 26.14 -10.65 -3.40
C THR A 101 26.34 -11.08 -4.84
N GLY A 102 25.74 -10.37 -5.80
CA GLY A 102 25.71 -10.75 -7.22
C GLY A 102 24.89 -12.02 -7.54
N LEU A 103 24.49 -12.81 -6.54
CA LEU A 103 23.86 -14.12 -6.70
C LEU A 103 22.33 -14.05 -6.72
N ASP A 104 21.73 -14.62 -7.76
CA ASP A 104 20.27 -14.65 -7.93
C ASP A 104 19.56 -15.57 -6.92
N SER A 105 20.24 -16.64 -6.47
CA SER A 105 19.73 -17.52 -5.42
C SER A 105 19.44 -16.80 -4.11
N SER A 106 20.20 -15.73 -3.82
CA SER A 106 20.11 -14.98 -2.57
C SER A 106 18.89 -14.05 -2.50
N ILE A 107 18.29 -13.70 -3.66
CA ILE A 107 17.17 -12.75 -3.71
C ILE A 107 15.81 -13.38 -3.97
N ASN A 108 15.73 -14.66 -4.34
CA ASN A 108 14.48 -15.27 -4.84
C ASN A 108 13.30 -15.12 -3.86
N THR A 109 13.48 -15.49 -2.58
CA THR A 109 12.44 -15.32 -1.56
C THR A 109 12.13 -13.84 -1.30
N LEU A 110 13.16 -13.01 -1.23
CA LEU A 110 13.02 -11.58 -0.97
C LEU A 110 12.21 -10.88 -2.08
N VAL A 111 12.47 -11.25 -3.34
CA VAL A 111 11.72 -10.78 -4.51
C VAL A 111 10.25 -11.14 -4.41
N LYS A 112 9.91 -12.36 -3.99
CA LYS A 112 8.50 -12.77 -3.82
C LYS A 112 7.78 -11.96 -2.75
N VAL A 113 8.42 -11.79 -1.59
CA VAL A 113 7.84 -11.00 -0.50
C VAL A 113 7.69 -9.54 -0.92
N TYR A 114 8.74 -8.96 -1.53
CA TYR A 114 8.68 -7.63 -2.13
C TYR A 114 7.53 -7.51 -3.13
N TRP A 115 7.36 -8.49 -4.02
CA TRP A 115 6.38 -8.43 -5.08
C TRP A 115 4.94 -8.50 -4.55
N VAL A 116 4.69 -9.34 -3.53
CA VAL A 116 3.40 -9.35 -2.81
C VAL A 116 3.13 -7.98 -2.21
N SER A 117 4.09 -7.42 -1.46
CA SER A 117 3.95 -6.10 -0.85
C SER A 117 3.75 -5.01 -1.90
N PHE A 118 4.48 -5.05 -3.02
CA PHE A 118 4.37 -4.09 -4.10
C PHE A 118 2.94 -4.08 -4.71
N ASN A 119 2.40 -5.25 -5.04
CA ASN A 119 1.06 -5.36 -5.64
C ASN A 119 -0.05 -4.88 -4.69
N SER A 120 0.10 -5.09 -3.37
CA SER A 120 -0.90 -4.61 -2.41
C SER A 120 -0.78 -3.12 -2.11
N THR A 121 0.45 -2.69 -1.81
CA THR A 121 0.70 -1.40 -1.20
C THR A 121 0.46 -0.25 -2.16
N ILE A 122 0.76 -0.43 -3.45
CA ILE A 122 0.44 0.58 -4.47
C ILE A 122 -1.06 0.85 -4.52
N THR A 123 -1.87 -0.20 -4.64
CA THR A 123 -3.34 -0.06 -4.66
C THR A 123 -3.86 0.57 -3.36
N ILE A 124 -3.35 0.15 -2.20
CA ILE A 124 -3.77 0.68 -0.89
C ILE A 124 -3.42 2.17 -0.75
N ALA A 125 -2.24 2.61 -1.21
CA ALA A 125 -1.84 4.01 -1.17
C ALA A 125 -2.81 4.89 -1.96
N PHE A 126 -3.09 4.52 -3.23
CA PHE A 126 -4.07 5.23 -4.06
C PHE A 126 -5.49 5.19 -3.46
N PHE A 127 -5.87 4.06 -2.86
CA PHE A 127 -7.15 3.93 -2.15
C PHE A 127 -7.22 4.92 -0.99
N ILE A 128 -6.19 5.00 -0.15
CA ILE A 128 -6.13 5.95 0.97
C ILE A 128 -6.28 7.38 0.48
N THR A 129 -5.54 7.78 -0.57
CA THR A 129 -5.63 9.15 -1.12
C THR A 129 -7.04 9.45 -1.65
N ALA A 130 -7.60 8.54 -2.45
CA ALA A 130 -8.92 8.72 -3.04
C ALA A 130 -10.00 8.77 -1.96
N PHE A 131 -9.98 7.81 -1.01
CA PHE A 131 -10.93 7.73 0.08
C PHE A 131 -10.86 8.97 0.97
N TYR A 132 -9.65 9.43 1.28
CA TYR A 132 -9.46 10.59 2.15
C TYR A 132 -10.06 11.87 1.56
N TRP A 133 -9.69 12.23 0.33
CA TRP A 133 -10.17 13.44 -0.33
C TRP A 133 -11.60 13.38 -0.84
N THR A 134 -12.22 12.20 -0.91
CA THR A 134 -13.64 12.07 -1.28
C THR A 134 -14.57 11.97 -0.08
N LEU A 135 -14.13 11.39 1.03
CA LEU A 135 -15.01 11.04 2.16
C LEU A 135 -14.54 11.55 3.53
N LEU A 136 -13.27 11.93 3.74
CA LEU A 136 -12.71 12.22 5.07
C LEU A 136 -12.07 13.61 5.24
N SER A 137 -12.03 14.47 4.23
CA SER A 137 -11.48 15.83 4.38
C SER A 137 -12.51 16.94 4.53
N GLY A 138 -13.75 16.57 4.77
CA GLY A 138 -14.82 17.52 5.05
C GLY A 138 -14.74 18.05 6.49
N GLU A 139 -15.54 19.09 6.78
CA GLU A 139 -15.64 19.68 8.12
C GLU A 139 -15.99 18.66 9.20
N ALA A 140 -16.77 17.63 8.85
CA ALA A 140 -17.21 16.56 9.76
C ALA A 140 -16.06 15.70 10.33
N THR A 141 -14.85 15.82 9.78
CA THR A 141 -13.67 15.02 10.15
C THR A 141 -12.43 15.89 10.37
N ALA A 142 -12.61 17.22 10.50
CA ALA A 142 -11.51 18.16 10.70
C ALA A 142 -10.65 17.84 11.94
N ASP A 143 -11.26 17.29 13.00
CA ASP A 143 -10.56 16.89 14.23
C ASP A 143 -9.54 15.77 14.00
N TYR A 144 -9.66 15.01 12.91
CA TYR A 144 -8.72 13.94 12.55
C TYR A 144 -7.47 14.46 11.81
N ALA A 145 -7.48 15.72 11.36
CA ALA A 145 -6.35 16.38 10.70
C ALA A 145 -5.51 17.18 11.71
N PHE A 146 -4.67 16.48 12.47
CA PHE A 146 -3.87 17.05 13.57
C PHE A 146 -2.86 18.12 13.13
N ASP A 147 -2.19 17.89 11.98
CA ASP A 147 -1.23 18.83 11.40
C ASP A 147 -1.45 18.87 9.87
N PRO A 148 -1.72 20.04 9.26
CA PRO A 148 -2.04 20.12 7.83
C PRO A 148 -0.93 19.62 6.90
N VAL A 149 0.34 19.78 7.29
CA VAL A 149 1.47 19.31 6.48
C VAL A 149 1.54 17.80 6.58
N LEU A 150 1.55 17.26 7.80
CA LEU A 150 1.55 15.82 8.03
C LEU A 150 0.37 15.14 7.33
N ASP A 151 -0.81 15.76 7.36
CA ASP A 151 -2.01 15.24 6.74
C ASP A 151 -1.83 15.02 5.23
N VAL A 152 -1.25 16.00 4.53
CA VAL A 152 -0.88 15.86 3.11
C VAL A 152 0.18 14.77 2.92
N PHE A 153 1.13 14.62 3.83
CA PHE A 153 2.14 13.56 3.72
C PHE A 153 1.52 12.16 3.85
N VAL A 154 0.67 12.00 4.86
CA VAL A 154 0.08 10.74 5.25
C VAL A 154 -1.00 10.30 4.26
N HIS A 155 -1.74 11.22 3.65
CA HIS A 155 -2.83 10.91 2.72
C HIS A 155 -2.51 11.16 1.24
N GLY A 156 -1.65 12.12 0.90
CA GLY A 156 -1.32 12.48 -0.49
C GLY A 156 0.05 11.99 -0.94
N ILE A 157 1.12 12.39 -0.24
CA ILE A 157 2.50 12.05 -0.61
C ILE A 157 2.74 10.54 -0.55
N ASN A 158 2.01 9.80 0.30
CA ASN A 158 2.07 8.34 0.34
C ASN A 158 1.85 7.72 -1.07
N SER A 159 0.87 8.23 -1.84
CA SER A 159 0.59 7.77 -3.22
C SER A 159 1.66 8.21 -4.20
N VAL A 160 2.24 9.39 -4.01
CA VAL A 160 3.36 9.87 -4.85
C VAL A 160 4.57 8.95 -4.71
N VAL A 161 4.92 8.55 -3.47
CA VAL A 161 6.02 7.62 -3.22
C VAL A 161 5.74 6.26 -3.87
N MET A 162 4.52 5.75 -3.75
CA MET A 162 4.15 4.46 -4.37
C MET A 162 4.05 4.55 -5.90
N PHE A 163 3.63 5.68 -6.44
CA PHE A 163 3.65 5.95 -7.87
C PHE A 163 5.08 5.97 -8.41
N CYS A 164 6.01 6.64 -7.73
CA CYS A 164 7.44 6.61 -8.06
C CYS A 164 8.00 5.18 -8.07
N LEU A 165 7.62 4.37 -7.08
CA LEU A 165 8.02 2.96 -7.03
C LEU A 165 7.43 2.16 -8.20
N LEU A 166 6.17 2.42 -8.56
CA LEU A 166 5.48 1.79 -9.69
C LEU A 166 6.14 2.12 -11.03
N VAL A 167 6.26 3.41 -11.38
CA VAL A 167 6.73 3.83 -12.71
C VAL A 167 8.20 3.47 -12.96
N THR A 168 8.98 3.33 -11.89
CA THR A 168 10.39 2.92 -12.02
C THR A 168 10.56 1.40 -12.09
N SER A 169 9.52 0.60 -11.85
CA SER A 169 9.60 -0.86 -11.83
C SER A 169 9.54 -1.50 -13.21
N ARG A 170 10.25 -2.64 -13.40
CA ARG A 170 10.09 -3.51 -14.57
C ARG A 170 9.32 -4.78 -14.26
N GLN A 171 9.25 -5.15 -12.97
CA GLN A 171 8.58 -6.38 -12.56
C GLN A 171 7.12 -6.38 -13.01
N PRO A 172 6.57 -7.54 -13.40
CA PRO A 172 5.22 -7.61 -13.91
C PRO A 172 4.20 -7.18 -12.86
N THR A 173 3.20 -6.42 -13.28
CA THR A 173 1.94 -6.23 -12.55
C THR A 173 0.89 -7.11 -13.22
N ARG A 174 0.08 -7.83 -12.44
CA ARG A 174 -0.87 -8.81 -12.96
C ARG A 174 -2.26 -8.51 -12.44
N ILE A 175 -3.26 -8.56 -13.32
CA ILE A 175 -4.65 -8.22 -12.97
C ILE A 175 -5.18 -9.22 -11.96
N LEU A 176 -4.72 -10.47 -12.04
CA LEU A 176 -5.09 -11.53 -11.10
C LEU A 176 -4.61 -11.32 -9.67
N HIS A 177 -3.67 -10.41 -9.41
CA HIS A 177 -3.18 -10.14 -8.06
C HIS A 177 -4.11 -9.20 -7.25
N PHE A 178 -5.30 -8.87 -7.75
CA PHE A 178 -6.27 -8.01 -7.07
C PHE A 178 -6.70 -8.52 -5.68
N TYR A 179 -6.62 -9.84 -5.45
CA TYR A 179 -6.97 -10.44 -4.16
C TYR A 179 -6.01 -10.04 -3.03
N ILE A 180 -4.79 -9.60 -3.34
CA ILE A 180 -3.78 -9.26 -2.33
C ILE A 180 -4.14 -7.97 -1.59
N PRO A 181 -4.38 -6.81 -2.25
CA PRO A 181 -4.86 -5.62 -1.53
C PRO A 181 -6.22 -5.86 -0.87
N LEU A 182 -7.13 -6.63 -1.50
CA LEU A 182 -8.42 -6.98 -0.89
C LEU A 182 -8.25 -7.79 0.41
N ALA A 183 -7.34 -8.76 0.44
CA ALA A 183 -7.10 -9.56 1.64
C ALA A 183 -6.63 -8.67 2.81
N LEU A 184 -5.74 -7.71 2.55
CA LEU A 184 -5.32 -6.74 3.58
C LEU A 184 -6.47 -5.83 4.02
N GLY A 185 -7.31 -5.38 3.09
CA GLY A 185 -8.53 -4.63 3.42
C GLY A 185 -9.51 -5.43 4.28
N ILE A 186 -9.69 -6.72 4.00
CA ILE A 186 -10.51 -7.63 4.82
C ILE A 186 -9.90 -7.81 6.22
N VAL A 187 -8.58 -7.96 6.33
CA VAL A 187 -7.91 -8.03 7.64
C VAL A 187 -8.17 -6.77 8.46
N TYR A 188 -8.05 -5.59 7.86
CA TYR A 188 -8.36 -4.33 8.55
C TYR A 188 -9.85 -4.23 8.93
N MET A 189 -10.76 -4.65 8.04
CA MET A 189 -12.20 -4.69 8.32
C MET A 189 -12.50 -5.59 9.54
N VAL A 190 -11.96 -6.82 9.57
CA VAL A 190 -12.11 -7.74 10.71
C VAL A 190 -11.51 -7.15 11.97
N PHE A 191 -10.32 -6.54 11.88
CA PHE A 191 -9.71 -5.83 13.01
C PHE A 191 -10.65 -4.74 13.54
N SER A 192 -11.20 -3.88 12.68
CA SER A 192 -12.07 -2.78 13.09
C SER A 192 -13.37 -3.25 13.75
N LEU A 193 -13.93 -4.36 13.25
CA LEU A 193 -15.14 -4.99 13.80
C LEU A 193 -14.87 -5.57 15.20
N LEU A 194 -13.76 -6.30 15.35
CA LEU A 194 -13.34 -6.84 16.64
C LEU A 194 -13.00 -5.72 17.63
N TYR A 195 -12.33 -4.66 17.16
CA TYR A 195 -12.01 -3.48 17.98
C TYR A 195 -13.28 -2.88 18.58
N TYR A 196 -14.34 -2.72 17.78
CA TYR A 196 -15.65 -2.27 18.23
C TYR A 196 -16.27 -3.21 19.29
N PHE A 197 -16.37 -4.52 19.00
CA PHE A 197 -16.98 -5.48 19.94
C PHE A 197 -16.22 -5.63 21.26
N LEU A 198 -14.92 -5.35 21.26
CA LEU A 198 -14.09 -5.36 22.46
C LEU A 198 -14.15 -4.03 23.24
N GLY A 199 -15.01 -3.09 22.84
CA GLY A 199 -15.19 -1.80 23.51
C GLY A 199 -14.10 -0.78 23.19
N GLY A 200 -13.40 -0.94 22.07
CA GLY A 200 -12.40 0.01 21.60
C GLY A 200 -13.00 1.38 21.30
N LEU A 201 -12.26 2.43 21.65
CA LEU A 201 -12.67 3.83 21.44
C LEU A 201 -11.66 4.56 20.55
N SER A 202 -12.12 5.61 19.88
CA SER A 202 -11.25 6.54 19.16
C SER A 202 -10.47 7.45 20.12
N PRO A 203 -9.47 8.22 19.63
CA PRO A 203 -8.84 9.29 20.42
C PRO A 203 -9.83 10.28 21.04
N PHE A 204 -11.02 10.42 20.46
CA PHE A 204 -12.06 11.36 20.86
C PHE A 204 -13.13 10.73 21.77
N GLY A 205 -12.95 9.45 22.15
CA GLY A 205 -13.89 8.73 23.01
C GLY A 205 -15.14 8.22 22.27
N THR A 206 -15.17 8.27 20.93
CA THR A 206 -16.27 7.71 20.12
C THR A 206 -16.11 6.20 19.95
N VAL A 207 -17.22 5.49 19.71
CA VAL A 207 -17.24 4.03 19.52
C VAL A 207 -16.75 3.58 18.14
N TRP A 208 -16.60 4.52 17.21
CA TRP A 208 -16.11 4.29 15.85
C TRP A 208 -14.69 4.82 15.66
N ILE A 209 -13.91 4.17 14.79
CA ILE A 209 -12.56 4.66 14.42
C ILE A 209 -12.68 5.90 13.53
N TYR A 210 -13.51 5.79 12.49
CA TYR A 210 -13.91 6.86 11.59
C TYR A 210 -15.43 6.98 11.65
N PRO A 211 -16.01 8.19 11.56
CA PRO A 211 -17.47 8.34 11.58
C PRO A 211 -18.19 7.51 10.51
N MET A 212 -17.54 7.30 9.37
CA MET A 212 -18.09 6.50 8.26
C MET A 212 -17.96 4.99 8.48
N LEU A 213 -17.07 4.56 9.39
CA LEU A 213 -16.83 3.16 9.76
C LEU A 213 -17.36 2.92 11.18
N ASP A 214 -18.67 3.10 11.36
CA ASP A 214 -19.38 2.96 12.62
C ASP A 214 -20.14 1.63 12.69
N TRP A 215 -19.55 0.65 13.38
CA TRP A 215 -20.16 -0.68 13.54
C TRP A 215 -21.40 -0.69 14.45
N SER A 216 -21.71 0.41 15.16
CA SER A 216 -23.01 0.56 15.83
C SER A 216 -24.15 0.83 14.84
N GLU A 217 -23.81 1.33 13.64
CA GLU A 217 -24.69 1.52 12.49
C GLU A 217 -24.29 0.56 11.34
N PRO A 218 -24.55 -0.76 11.49
CA PRO A 218 -23.99 -1.77 10.58
C PRO A 218 -24.46 -1.62 9.12
N GLY A 219 -25.64 -1.05 8.88
CA GLY A 219 -26.18 -0.87 7.54
C GLY A 219 -25.31 0.06 6.68
N SER A 220 -25.03 1.27 7.16
CA SER A 220 -24.18 2.25 6.46
C SER A 220 -22.73 1.75 6.38
N THR A 221 -22.23 1.13 7.44
CA THR A 221 -20.87 0.58 7.48
C THR A 221 -20.64 -0.54 6.47
N ILE A 222 -21.59 -1.48 6.32
CA ILE A 222 -21.48 -2.53 5.31
C ILE A 222 -21.46 -1.94 3.89
N VAL A 223 -22.31 -0.94 3.62
CA VAL A 223 -22.31 -0.24 2.32
C VAL A 223 -20.94 0.38 2.04
N LEU A 224 -20.34 1.07 3.02
CA LEU A 224 -19.01 1.65 2.88
C LEU A 224 -17.94 0.59 2.60
N VAL A 225 -17.96 -0.53 3.32
CA VAL A 225 -16.99 -1.62 3.15
C VAL A 225 -17.08 -2.20 1.73
N VAL A 226 -18.30 -2.40 1.20
CA VAL A 226 -18.51 -2.90 -0.16
C VAL A 226 -18.01 -1.88 -1.20
N ILE A 227 -18.35 -0.60 -1.06
CA ILE A 227 -17.85 0.46 -1.94
C ILE A 227 -16.32 0.52 -1.91
N SER A 228 -15.72 0.41 -0.72
CA SER A 228 -14.27 0.41 -0.55
C SER A 228 -13.61 -0.79 -1.24
N ALA A 229 -14.21 -1.98 -1.13
CA ALA A 229 -13.72 -3.18 -1.82
C ALA A 229 -13.79 -3.03 -3.35
N LEU A 230 -14.90 -2.50 -3.88
CA LEU A 230 -15.05 -2.23 -5.31
C LEU A 230 -14.03 -1.19 -5.79
N LEU A 231 -13.83 -0.12 -5.02
CA LEU A 231 -12.84 0.92 -5.32
C LEU A 231 -11.41 0.33 -5.33
N MET A 232 -11.06 -0.52 -4.37
CA MET A 232 -9.77 -1.20 -4.36
C MET A 232 -9.55 -2.08 -5.61
N ILE A 233 -10.58 -2.80 -6.09
CA ILE A 233 -10.50 -3.60 -7.32
C ILE A 233 -10.26 -2.70 -8.53
N VAL A 234 -11.06 -1.63 -8.65
CA VAL A 234 -10.93 -0.67 -9.76
C VAL A 234 -9.53 -0.06 -9.77
N LEU A 235 -9.05 0.44 -8.61
CA LEU A 235 -7.72 1.02 -8.49
C LEU A 235 -6.62 0.02 -8.80
N HIS A 236 -6.77 -1.25 -8.39
CA HIS A 236 -5.83 -2.30 -8.77
C HIS A 236 -5.74 -2.45 -10.30
N PHE A 237 -6.89 -2.47 -10.98
CA PHE A 237 -6.92 -2.56 -12.45
C PHE A 237 -6.36 -1.31 -13.13
N VAL A 238 -6.42 -0.14 -12.50
CA VAL A 238 -5.80 1.09 -13.04
C VAL A 238 -4.27 1.06 -12.92
N VAL A 239 -3.74 0.55 -11.81
CA VAL A 239 -2.27 0.56 -11.57
C VAL A 239 -1.54 -0.63 -12.20
N VAL A 240 -2.28 -1.66 -12.62
CA VAL A 240 -1.76 -2.79 -13.39
C VAL A 240 -1.88 -2.44 -14.87
N SER A 241 -0.77 -2.44 -15.61
CA SER A 241 -0.72 -2.15 -17.06
C SER A 241 0.43 -2.89 -17.73
#